data_AF-A0A923Z1Y9-F1
#
_entry.id   AF-A0A923Z1Y9-F1
#
_cell.length_a   1.000
_cell.length_b   1.000
_cell.length_c   1.000
_cell.angle_alpha   90.00
_cell.angle_beta   90.00
_cell.angle_gamma   90.00
#
_symmetry.space_group_name_H-M   'P 1'
#
loop_
_entity.id
_entity.type
_entity.pdbx_description
1 polymer ?
#
loop_
_entity_poly.entity_id
_entity_poly.type
_entity_poly.pdbx_seq_one_letter_code
_entity_poly.pdbx_strand_id
1 'polypeptide(L)'
;MSALDAMTAVAIGQAPPQLLGACRLEVGGFDAFGIEAIGDAFRRDPVALASARTIEDMTQFAAIVDDQAIFADLYDGNIGRLWRAGRSAPHAPEPFVAVPFDPDLRQARGDVEFAASDHPGLAQDAAALVRSAGLKILARDPTAWRSRAFCIRAFGTTTRGAALFALYRMSSERIRASGFGFAVAIWDDDVVAIALDTVPLPGDARVRIAG
;
A
#
# COMPACT_ATOMS: atom_id res chain seq x y z
N MET A 1 19.79 1.01 14.58
CA MET A 1 18.49 1.67 14.32
C MET A 1 17.58 0.58 13.81
N SER A 2 16.40 0.40 14.42
CA SER A 2 15.43 -0.61 13.97
C SER A 2 14.74 -0.17 12.67
N ALA A 3 14.07 -1.10 11.97
CA ALA A 3 13.24 -0.73 10.81
C ALA A 3 12.10 0.20 11.24
N LEU A 4 11.50 -0.03 12.41
CA LEU A 4 10.52 0.89 13.00
C LEU A 4 11.05 2.32 13.21
N ASP A 5 12.27 2.48 13.73
CA ASP A 5 12.88 3.82 13.93
C ASP A 5 13.08 4.53 12.59
N ALA A 6 13.61 3.80 11.59
CA ALA A 6 13.83 4.34 10.26
C ALA A 6 12.50 4.70 9.58
N MET A 7 11.48 3.85 9.69
CA MET A 7 10.14 4.13 9.16
C MET A 7 9.48 5.30 9.86
N THR A 8 9.65 5.43 11.17
CA THR A 8 9.14 6.57 11.93
C THR A 8 9.78 7.87 11.46
N ALA A 9 11.08 7.87 11.18
CA ALA A 9 11.78 9.02 10.61
C ALA A 9 11.26 9.36 9.20
N VAL A 10 11.13 8.37 8.31
CA VAL A 10 10.58 8.56 6.96
C VAL A 10 9.14 9.10 7.01
N ALA A 11 8.31 8.55 7.89
CA ALA A 11 6.88 8.86 7.99
C ALA A 11 6.59 10.32 8.40
N ILE A 12 7.58 11.02 8.96
CA ILE A 12 7.52 12.46 9.27
C ILE A 12 8.39 13.30 8.31
N GLY A 13 8.88 12.69 7.22
CA GLY A 13 9.61 13.35 6.15
C GLY A 13 11.09 13.59 6.43
N GLN A 14 11.71 12.80 7.31
CA GLN A 14 13.17 12.75 7.49
C GLN A 14 13.80 11.70 6.56
N ALA A 15 15.10 11.86 6.33
CA ALA A 15 15.92 10.97 5.49
C ALA A 15 16.88 10.15 6.37
N PRO A 16 16.45 9.01 6.94
CA PRO A 16 17.37 8.16 7.68
C PRO A 16 18.39 7.52 6.71
N PRO A 17 19.59 7.15 7.19
CA PRO A 17 20.61 6.54 6.34
C PRO A 17 20.19 5.19 5.72
N GLN A 18 19.14 4.56 6.26
CA GLN A 18 18.52 3.35 5.74
C GLN A 18 17.69 3.60 4.47
N LEU A 19 17.28 4.84 4.19
CA LEU A 19 16.50 5.14 3.00
C LEU A 19 17.43 5.14 1.78
N LEU A 20 17.29 4.12 0.93
CA LEU A 20 18.14 4.00 -0.25
C LEU A 20 17.90 5.18 -1.21
N GLY A 21 18.97 5.68 -1.84
CA GLY A 21 18.86 6.76 -2.82
C GLY A 21 17.96 6.42 -4.02
N ALA A 22 17.84 5.13 -4.35
CA ALA A 22 16.95 4.62 -5.39
C ALA A 22 15.57 4.20 -4.88
N CYS A 23 15.21 4.56 -3.63
CA CYS A 23 13.90 4.21 -3.07
C CYS A 23 12.78 4.88 -3.87
N ARG A 24 11.68 4.14 -4.04
CA ARG A 24 10.42 4.61 -4.61
C ARG A 24 9.32 4.60 -3.56
N LEU A 25 8.48 5.63 -3.56
CA LEU A 25 7.23 5.69 -2.81
C LEU A 25 6.06 5.70 -3.79
N GLU A 26 5.09 4.81 -3.58
CA GLU A 26 3.82 4.79 -4.30
C GLU A 26 2.69 5.19 -3.32
N VAL A 27 1.91 6.21 -3.66
CA VAL A 27 0.83 6.72 -2.80
C VAL A 27 -0.29 7.35 -3.63
N GLY A 28 -1.53 6.88 -3.49
CA GLY A 28 -2.70 7.52 -4.10
C GLY A 28 -2.61 7.75 -5.62
N GLY A 29 -1.94 6.86 -6.36
CA GLY A 29 -1.70 6.98 -7.81
C GLY A 29 -0.56 7.93 -8.20
N PHE A 30 0.24 8.39 -7.23
CA PHE A 30 1.44 9.20 -7.41
C PHE A 30 2.69 8.38 -7.02
N ASP A 31 3.79 8.65 -7.74
CA ASP A 31 5.09 8.07 -7.50
C ASP A 31 6.10 9.16 -7.10
N ALA A 32 6.83 8.96 -6.01
CA ALA A 32 8.01 9.74 -5.67
C ALA A 32 9.26 8.87 -5.75
N PHE A 33 10.31 9.39 -6.39
CA PHE A 33 11.59 8.71 -6.52
C PHE A 33 12.70 9.50 -5.82
N GLY A 34 13.47 8.81 -4.99
CA GLY A 34 14.60 9.38 -4.27
C GLY A 34 14.23 10.06 -2.96
N ILE A 35 15.26 10.28 -2.15
CA ILE A 35 15.17 10.70 -0.75
C ILE A 35 14.40 12.03 -0.57
N GLU A 36 14.67 13.02 -1.41
CA GLU A 36 14.06 14.36 -1.29
C GLU A 36 12.56 14.33 -1.59
N ALA A 37 12.17 13.70 -2.71
CA ALA A 37 10.78 13.61 -3.12
C ALA A 37 9.93 12.81 -2.12
N ILE A 38 10.49 11.73 -1.58
CA ILE A 38 9.85 10.93 -0.51
C ILE A 38 9.69 11.78 0.76
N GLY A 39 10.75 12.48 1.17
CA GLY A 39 10.71 13.37 2.32
C GLY A 39 9.65 14.46 2.18
N ASP A 40 9.54 15.08 1.00
CA ASP A 40 8.51 16.08 0.70
C ASP A 40 7.10 15.50 0.74
N ALA A 41 6.89 14.30 0.22
CA ALA A 41 5.59 13.63 0.26
C ALA A 41 5.12 13.42 1.72
N PHE A 42 5.99 12.91 2.59
CA PHE A 42 5.66 12.71 4.01
C PHE A 42 5.61 14.01 4.83
N ARG A 43 6.38 15.05 4.47
CA ARG A 43 6.23 16.37 5.13
C ARG A 43 4.87 17.00 4.85
N ARG A 44 4.32 16.81 3.64
CA ARG A 44 3.00 17.32 3.26
C ARG A 44 1.87 16.62 4.00
N ASP A 45 2.06 15.33 4.29
CA ASP A 45 1.02 14.48 4.85
C ASP A 45 1.66 13.37 5.71
N PRO A 46 2.11 13.74 6.93
CA PRO A 46 2.87 12.86 7.80
C PRO A 46 2.01 11.75 8.41
N VAL A 47 2.64 10.62 8.72
CA VAL A 47 2.00 9.46 9.35
C VAL A 47 2.62 9.24 10.73
N ALA A 48 1.83 9.42 11.79
CA ALA A 48 2.32 9.28 13.16
C ALA A 48 2.34 7.81 13.61
N LEU A 49 3.49 7.14 13.47
CA LEU A 49 3.60 5.70 13.76
C LEU A 49 3.67 5.32 15.25
N ALA A 50 3.61 6.29 16.19
CA ALA A 50 3.81 6.03 17.62
C ALA A 50 2.79 5.03 18.22
N SER A 51 1.56 4.99 17.71
CA SER A 51 0.50 4.06 18.10
C SER A 51 0.18 3.02 17.03
N ALA A 52 1.02 2.90 16.00
CA ALA A 52 0.77 1.99 14.89
C ALA A 52 0.86 0.54 15.34
N ARG A 53 -0.01 -0.29 14.78
CA ARG A 53 0.19 -1.74 14.78
C ARG A 53 1.25 -2.07 13.74
N THR A 54 2.31 -2.76 14.13
CA THR A 54 3.44 -3.06 13.25
C THR A 54 3.73 -4.55 13.13
N ILE A 55 4.15 -4.95 11.93
CA ILE A 55 4.71 -6.27 11.64
C ILE A 55 5.93 -6.05 10.76
N GLU A 56 7.01 -6.73 11.10
CA GLU A 56 8.26 -6.68 10.33
C GLU A 56 8.92 -8.05 10.31
N ASP A 57 9.62 -8.32 9.22
CA ASP A 57 10.60 -9.39 9.12
C ASP A 57 11.90 -8.86 8.51
N MET A 58 12.81 -9.75 8.12
CA MET A 58 14.11 -9.35 7.55
C MET A 58 14.01 -8.62 6.20
N THR A 59 12.87 -8.72 5.52
CA THR A 59 12.67 -8.29 4.13
C THR A 59 11.50 -7.34 3.96
N GLN A 60 10.59 -7.22 4.92
CA GLN A 60 9.38 -6.41 4.79
C GLN A 60 8.98 -5.76 6.12
N PHE A 61 8.29 -4.63 6.00
CA PHE A 61 7.71 -3.89 7.11
C PHE A 61 6.29 -3.46 6.74
N ALA A 62 5.36 -3.54 7.70
CA ALA A 62 4.01 -3.03 7.57
C ALA A 62 3.58 -2.34 8.87
N ALA A 63 2.96 -1.18 8.75
CA ALA A 63 2.36 -0.46 9.86
C ALA A 63 0.96 0.03 9.48
N ILE A 64 0.00 -0.08 10.39
CA ILE A 64 -1.33 0.54 10.28
C ILE A 64 -1.56 1.42 11.51
N VAL A 65 -1.93 2.67 11.28
CA VAL A 65 -2.41 3.62 12.29
C VAL A 65 -3.66 4.30 11.76
N ASP A 66 -4.75 4.24 12.53
CA ASP A 66 -6.05 4.76 12.13
C ASP A 66 -6.50 4.25 10.74
N ASP A 67 -6.66 5.14 9.76
CA ASP A 67 -7.01 4.83 8.37
C ASP A 67 -5.81 4.87 7.40
N GLN A 68 -4.59 5.00 7.95
CA GLN A 68 -3.34 5.09 7.20
C GLN A 68 -2.48 3.84 7.38
N ALA A 69 -1.70 3.53 6.36
CA ALA A 69 -0.70 2.47 6.43
C ALA A 69 0.56 2.80 5.66
N ILE A 70 1.66 2.21 6.11
CA ILE A 70 2.93 2.14 5.40
C ILE A 70 3.27 0.67 5.20
N PHE A 71 3.66 0.31 3.98
CA PHE A 71 4.23 -0.99 3.65
C PHE A 71 5.59 -0.75 3.00
N ALA A 72 6.59 -1.58 3.28
CA ALA A 72 7.93 -1.42 2.72
C ALA A 72 8.60 -2.75 2.39
N ASP A 73 9.39 -2.74 1.32
CA ASP A 73 10.38 -3.78 1.05
C ASP A 73 11.74 -3.32 1.62
N LEU A 74 12.39 -4.23 2.35
CA LEU A 74 13.67 -4.07 3.01
C LEU A 74 14.76 -4.89 2.29
N TYR A 75 15.93 -4.28 2.11
CA TYR A 75 17.12 -4.88 1.51
C TYR A 75 18.29 -4.73 2.48
N ASP A 76 18.65 -5.81 3.18
CA ASP A 76 19.67 -5.80 4.23
C ASP A 76 19.43 -4.72 5.30
N GLY A 77 18.16 -4.58 5.71
CA GLY A 77 17.71 -3.57 6.67
C GLY A 77 17.56 -2.15 6.10
N ASN A 78 17.82 -1.94 4.81
CA ASN A 78 17.60 -0.65 4.13
C ASN A 78 16.23 -0.62 3.43
N ILE A 79 15.64 0.56 3.34
CA ILE A 79 14.34 0.80 2.73
C ILE A 79 14.53 1.02 1.23
N GLY A 80 14.03 0.10 0.40
CA GLY A 80 14.13 0.22 -1.05
C GLY A 80 12.81 0.51 -1.78
N ARG A 81 11.67 0.17 -1.18
CA ARG A 81 10.34 0.56 -1.69
C ARG A 81 9.39 0.88 -0.55
N LEU A 82 8.49 1.82 -0.79
CA LEU A 82 7.47 2.27 0.12
C LEU A 82 6.13 2.32 -0.60
N TRP A 83 5.09 1.85 0.08
CA TRP A 83 3.71 2.10 -0.28
C TRP A 83 3.05 2.79 0.90
N ARG A 84 2.25 3.80 0.60
CA ARG A 84 1.37 4.42 1.59
C ARG A 84 -0.06 4.21 1.15
N ALA A 85 -0.85 3.63 2.04
CA ALA A 85 -2.29 3.48 1.87
C ALA A 85 -3.05 4.38 2.86
N GLY A 86 -4.26 4.81 2.50
CA GLY A 86 -5.14 5.62 3.33
C GLY A 86 -5.57 6.90 2.64
N ARG A 87 -6.23 7.79 3.39
CA ARG A 87 -6.60 9.09 2.84
C ARG A 87 -5.35 9.97 2.69
N SER A 88 -4.85 10.08 1.46
CA SER A 88 -3.75 10.98 1.12
C SER A 88 -4.26 12.37 0.68
N ALA A 89 -3.47 13.40 0.97
CA ALA A 89 -3.65 14.69 0.32
C ALA A 89 -3.53 14.51 -1.21
N PRO A 90 -4.41 15.12 -2.02
CA PRO A 90 -4.31 15.01 -3.47
C PRO A 90 -2.96 15.56 -3.94
N HIS A 91 -2.21 14.73 -4.66
CA HIS A 91 -0.99 15.14 -5.34
C HIS A 91 -1.36 15.76 -6.69
N ALA A 92 -0.66 16.83 -7.09
CA ALA A 92 -0.85 17.40 -8.42
C ALA A 92 -0.46 16.32 -9.45
N PRO A 93 -1.32 15.97 -10.41
CA PRO A 93 -0.96 14.98 -11.41
C PRO A 93 0.22 15.51 -12.23
N GLU A 94 1.30 14.75 -12.34
CA GLU A 94 2.35 15.05 -13.30
C GLU A 94 1.82 14.86 -14.73
N PRO A 95 2.33 15.64 -15.72
CA PRO A 95 1.99 15.41 -17.12
C PRO A 95 2.44 14.00 -17.54
N PHE A 96 1.46 13.16 -17.88
CA PHE A 96 1.66 11.74 -18.19
C PHE A 96 2.58 11.53 -19.40
N VAL A 97 3.69 10.84 -19.19
CA VAL A 97 4.41 10.08 -20.23
C VAL A 97 4.27 8.60 -19.86
N ALA A 98 3.52 7.84 -20.63
CA ALA A 98 3.21 6.44 -20.32
C ALA A 98 4.40 5.50 -20.64
N VAL A 99 5.09 4.98 -19.61
CA VAL A 99 6.04 3.84 -19.65
C VAL A 99 6.25 3.31 -18.22
N PRO A 100 6.61 2.04 -17.90
CA PRO A 100 6.17 0.70 -18.35
C PRO A 100 5.78 -0.26 -17.18
N PHE A 101 5.41 -1.51 -17.54
CA PHE A 101 5.37 -2.75 -16.74
C PHE A 101 6.44 -2.84 -15.61
N ASP A 102 6.03 -3.23 -14.39
CA ASP A 102 6.92 -3.48 -13.24
C ASP A 102 7.66 -4.83 -13.41
N PRO A 103 8.98 -4.84 -13.66
CA PRO A 103 9.75 -6.08 -13.81
C PRO A 103 10.00 -6.80 -12.47
N ASP A 104 9.66 -6.16 -11.34
CA ASP A 104 9.98 -6.62 -9.98
C ASP A 104 8.75 -7.06 -9.17
N LEU A 105 7.59 -7.23 -9.81
CA LEU A 105 6.56 -8.10 -9.27
C LEU A 105 7.19 -9.49 -9.15
N ARG A 106 7.54 -9.91 -7.93
CA ARG A 106 8.08 -11.24 -7.62
C ARG A 106 7.01 -12.33 -7.77
N GLN A 107 6.23 -12.30 -8.84
CA GLN A 107 5.31 -13.37 -9.20
C GLN A 107 6.07 -14.34 -10.10
N ALA A 108 6.10 -15.62 -9.72
CA ALA A 108 6.76 -16.65 -10.52
C ALA A 108 6.01 -16.92 -11.84
N ARG A 109 4.78 -16.38 -11.99
CA ARG A 109 3.87 -16.58 -13.13
C ARG A 109 3.20 -15.26 -13.52
N GLY A 110 2.82 -15.15 -14.79
CA GLY A 110 2.01 -14.03 -15.32
C GLY A 110 0.50 -14.18 -15.10
N ASP A 111 0.09 -15.17 -14.30
CA ASP A 111 -1.32 -15.42 -13.99
C ASP A 111 -1.79 -14.44 -12.91
N VAL A 112 -3.04 -13.99 -13.00
CA VAL A 112 -3.63 -13.01 -12.07
C VAL A 112 -4.15 -13.68 -10.77
N GLU A 113 -3.89 -14.97 -10.59
CA GLU A 113 -4.30 -15.71 -9.41
C GLU A 113 -3.25 -15.59 -8.30
N PHE A 114 -3.70 -15.36 -7.06
CA PHE A 114 -2.84 -15.38 -5.89
C PHE A 114 -2.36 -16.80 -5.57
N ALA A 115 -1.03 -17.00 -5.56
CA ALA A 115 -0.40 -18.19 -5.03
C ALA A 115 0.62 -17.82 -3.94
N ALA A 116 0.61 -18.56 -2.82
CA ALA A 116 1.56 -18.32 -1.72
C ALA A 116 3.03 -18.46 -2.15
N SER A 117 3.31 -19.28 -3.17
CA SER A 117 4.66 -19.44 -3.73
C SER A 117 5.24 -18.16 -4.35
N ASP A 118 4.39 -17.20 -4.71
CA ASP A 118 4.81 -15.88 -5.21
C ASP A 118 5.20 -14.92 -4.07
N HIS A 119 5.09 -15.37 -2.82
CA HIS A 119 5.35 -14.59 -1.62
C HIS A 119 6.28 -15.37 -0.68
N PRO A 120 7.61 -15.36 -0.91
CA PRO A 120 8.55 -16.17 -0.15
C PRO A 120 8.56 -15.94 1.37
N GLY A 121 8.11 -14.76 1.84
CA GLY A 121 7.96 -14.45 3.26
C GLY A 121 6.65 -14.93 3.89
N LEU A 122 5.74 -15.52 3.11
CA LEU A 122 4.43 -15.97 3.56
C LEU A 122 4.40 -17.48 3.78
N ALA A 123 3.98 -17.91 4.97
CA ALA A 123 3.72 -19.32 5.24
C ALA A 123 2.58 -19.85 4.38
N GLN A 124 2.72 -21.08 3.87
CA GLN A 124 1.77 -21.65 2.90
C GLN A 124 0.33 -21.74 3.45
N ASP A 125 0.18 -22.00 4.74
CA ASP A 125 -1.09 -22.06 5.46
C ASP A 125 -1.73 -20.68 5.71
N ALA A 126 -0.94 -19.60 5.69
CA ALA A 126 -1.42 -18.22 5.82
C ALA A 126 -2.14 -17.70 4.56
N ALA A 127 -2.06 -18.42 3.44
CA ALA A 127 -2.68 -18.06 2.17
C ALA A 127 -4.20 -17.80 2.27
N ALA A 128 -4.89 -18.55 3.14
CA ALA A 128 -6.33 -18.37 3.35
C ALA A 128 -6.66 -17.01 4.01
N LEU A 129 -5.78 -16.52 4.89
CA LEU A 129 -5.94 -15.23 5.55
C LEU A 129 -5.76 -14.08 4.56
N VAL A 130 -4.78 -14.17 3.66
CA VAL A 130 -4.59 -13.16 2.60
C VAL A 130 -5.82 -13.08 1.69
N ARG A 131 -6.37 -14.23 1.27
CA ARG A 131 -7.62 -14.25 0.50
C ARG A 131 -8.78 -13.65 1.29
N SER A 132 -8.93 -14.01 2.56
CA SER A 132 -9.97 -13.44 3.43
C SER A 132 -9.80 -11.93 3.60
N ALA A 133 -8.58 -11.42 3.74
CA ALA A 133 -8.29 -10.00 3.84
C ALA A 133 -8.69 -9.27 2.56
N GLY A 134 -8.35 -9.81 1.38
CA GLY A 134 -8.79 -9.26 0.08
C GLY A 134 -10.32 -9.16 -0.02
N LEU A 135 -11.05 -10.20 0.40
CA LEU A 135 -12.52 -10.18 0.44
C LEU A 135 -13.06 -9.16 1.44
N LYS A 136 -12.45 -9.03 2.63
CA LYS A 136 -12.82 -8.03 3.64
C LYS A 136 -12.57 -6.60 3.14
N ILE A 137 -11.50 -6.37 2.38
CA ILE A 137 -11.21 -5.09 1.73
C ILE A 137 -12.34 -4.75 0.74
N LEU A 138 -12.69 -5.69 -0.14
CA LEU A 138 -13.77 -5.50 -1.11
C LEU A 138 -15.11 -5.26 -0.42
N ALA A 139 -15.42 -5.95 0.68
CA ALA A 139 -16.65 -5.72 1.44
C ALA A 139 -16.75 -4.31 2.06
N ARG A 140 -15.63 -3.60 2.25
CA ARG A 140 -15.59 -2.21 2.72
C ARG A 140 -15.66 -1.18 1.58
N ASP A 141 -15.46 -1.61 0.34
CA ASP A 141 -15.56 -0.74 -0.83
C ASP A 141 -17.03 -0.62 -1.27
N PRO A 142 -17.66 0.57 -1.22
CA PRO A 142 -19.04 0.75 -1.70
C PRO A 142 -19.23 0.42 -3.19
N THR A 143 -18.13 0.34 -3.96
CA THR A 143 -18.11 -0.03 -5.38
C THR A 143 -17.70 -1.49 -5.64
N ALA A 144 -17.66 -2.33 -4.59
CA ALA A 144 -17.16 -3.72 -4.60
C ALA A 144 -17.54 -4.57 -5.81
N TRP A 145 -18.76 -4.41 -6.34
CA TRP A 145 -19.28 -5.17 -7.48
C TRP A 145 -18.51 -4.92 -8.80
N ARG A 146 -17.65 -3.90 -8.84
CA ARG A 146 -16.70 -3.61 -9.94
C ARG A 146 -15.26 -3.44 -9.47
N SER A 147 -14.96 -3.89 -8.25
CA SER A 147 -13.62 -3.78 -7.68
C SER A 147 -12.94 -5.16 -7.64
N ARG A 148 -11.61 -5.16 -7.79
CA ARG A 148 -10.77 -6.34 -7.62
C ARG A 148 -9.60 -5.99 -6.71
N ALA A 149 -9.29 -6.89 -5.79
CA ALA A 149 -8.13 -6.79 -4.93
C ALA A 149 -7.07 -7.80 -5.37
N PHE A 150 -5.90 -7.31 -5.74
CA PHE A 150 -4.75 -8.12 -6.16
C PHE A 150 -3.69 -8.05 -5.07
N CYS A 151 -3.36 -9.17 -4.45
CA CYS A 151 -2.24 -9.22 -3.51
C CYS A 151 -0.93 -9.05 -4.27
N ILE A 152 -0.18 -8.00 -3.94
CA ILE A 152 1.11 -7.69 -4.59
C ILE A 152 2.30 -8.01 -3.68
N ARG A 153 2.11 -7.98 -2.36
CA ARG A 153 3.10 -8.41 -1.35
C ARG A 153 2.37 -9.03 -0.17
N ALA A 154 2.95 -10.07 0.42
CA ALA A 154 2.46 -10.66 1.66
C ALA A 154 3.61 -11.37 2.39
N PHE A 155 3.56 -11.34 3.71
CA PHE A 155 4.48 -12.07 4.58
C PHE A 155 3.84 -12.40 5.93
N GLY A 156 4.45 -13.35 6.64
CA GLY A 156 4.03 -13.80 7.96
C GLY A 156 3.42 -15.20 7.98
N THR A 157 2.76 -15.51 9.09
CA THR A 157 2.21 -16.83 9.43
C THR A 157 0.69 -16.79 9.55
N THR A 158 0.08 -17.91 9.96
CA THR A 158 -1.35 -17.99 10.28
C THR A 158 -1.77 -17.19 11.50
N THR A 159 -0.83 -16.84 12.38
CA THR A 159 -1.12 -16.03 13.57
C THR A 159 -0.79 -14.57 13.34
N ARG A 160 0.28 -14.25 12.61
CA ARG A 160 0.72 -12.87 12.47
C ARG A 160 1.33 -12.59 11.10
N GLY A 161 0.85 -11.57 10.41
CA GLY A 161 1.38 -11.19 9.11
C GLY A 161 0.69 -9.99 8.48
N ALA A 162 1.19 -9.59 7.32
CA ALA A 162 0.67 -8.45 6.58
C ALA A 162 0.61 -8.73 5.08
N ALA A 163 -0.29 -8.03 4.40
CA ALA A 163 -0.44 -8.08 2.96
C ALA A 163 -0.77 -6.70 2.39
N LEU A 164 -0.16 -6.40 1.25
CA LEU A 164 -0.41 -5.22 0.43
C LEU A 164 -1.21 -5.65 -0.80
N PHE A 165 -2.27 -4.91 -1.07
CA PHE A 165 -3.17 -5.13 -2.19
C PHE A 165 -3.19 -3.92 -3.11
N ALA A 166 -3.08 -4.17 -4.42
CA ALA A 166 -3.50 -3.22 -5.44
C ALA A 166 -5.01 -3.40 -5.67
N LEU A 167 -5.76 -2.31 -5.65
CA LEU A 167 -7.19 -2.28 -5.82
C LEU A 167 -7.54 -1.66 -7.14
N TYR A 168 -7.97 -2.49 -8.07
CA TYR A 168 -8.54 -2.01 -9.32
C TYR A 168 -10.01 -1.69 -9.10
N ARG A 169 -10.40 -0.44 -9.31
CA ARG A 169 -11.77 0.05 -9.15
C ARG A 169 -12.25 0.62 -10.48
N MET A 170 -13.47 0.29 -10.88
CA MET A 170 -14.12 0.93 -12.02
C MET A 170 -15.26 1.81 -11.53
N SER A 171 -15.32 3.06 -12.00
CA SER A 171 -16.40 3.96 -11.62
C SER A 171 -17.77 3.39 -12.01
N SER A 172 -18.77 3.68 -11.18
CA SER A 172 -20.17 3.40 -11.48
C SER A 172 -20.80 4.42 -12.43
N GLU A 173 -20.10 5.52 -12.71
CA GLU A 173 -20.62 6.66 -13.46
C GLU A 173 -20.58 6.48 -14.99
N ARG A 174 -21.21 7.43 -15.70
CA ARG A 174 -21.30 7.46 -17.17
C ARG A 174 -19.92 7.56 -17.84
N ILE A 175 -18.95 8.19 -17.16
CA ILE A 175 -17.54 8.19 -17.52
C ILE A 175 -16.89 7.02 -16.81
N ARG A 176 -16.59 5.95 -17.54
CA ARG A 176 -15.92 4.75 -17.03
C ARG A 176 -14.43 5.06 -16.78
N ALA A 177 -14.12 5.66 -15.65
CA ALA A 177 -12.76 5.79 -15.18
C ALA A 177 -12.37 4.51 -14.42
N SER A 178 -11.19 3.98 -14.70
CA SER A 178 -10.58 2.94 -13.88
C SER A 178 -9.37 3.51 -13.16
N GLY A 179 -9.26 3.21 -11.86
CA GLY A 179 -8.14 3.66 -11.03
C GLY A 179 -7.56 2.52 -10.23
N PHE A 180 -6.31 2.69 -9.82
CA PHE A 180 -5.65 1.84 -8.84
C PHE A 180 -5.47 2.62 -7.54
N GLY A 181 -5.76 1.97 -6.43
CA GLY A 181 -5.36 2.42 -5.09
C GLY A 181 -4.74 1.25 -4.32
N PHE A 182 -4.17 1.51 -3.15
CA PHE A 182 -3.62 0.48 -2.30
C PHE A 182 -4.51 0.17 -1.10
N ALA A 183 -4.40 -1.04 -0.60
CA ALA A 183 -4.86 -1.39 0.74
C ALA A 183 -3.81 -2.24 1.44
N VAL A 184 -3.67 -2.02 2.74
CA VAL A 184 -2.80 -2.83 3.60
C VAL A 184 -3.68 -3.54 4.62
N ALA A 185 -3.47 -4.84 4.77
CA ALA A 185 -4.06 -5.63 5.83
C ALA A 185 -2.96 -6.13 6.78
N ILE A 186 -3.18 -6.00 8.08
CA ILE A 186 -2.35 -6.58 9.13
C ILE A 186 -3.24 -7.52 9.96
N TRP A 187 -2.80 -8.75 10.19
CA TRP A 187 -3.46 -9.69 11.09
C TRP A 187 -2.55 -10.07 12.26
N ASP A 188 -3.19 -10.23 13.43
CA ASP A 188 -2.59 -10.76 14.65
C ASP A 188 -3.66 -11.56 15.40
N ASP A 189 -3.45 -12.86 15.55
CA ASP A 189 -4.33 -13.94 16.01
C ASP A 189 -5.78 -13.86 15.49
N ASP A 190 -6.56 -12.87 15.95
CA ASP A 190 -7.99 -12.68 15.65
C ASP A 190 -8.34 -11.32 15.03
N VAL A 191 -7.40 -10.36 14.96
CA VAL A 191 -7.71 -8.99 14.55
C VAL A 191 -7.08 -8.65 13.21
N VAL A 192 -7.92 -8.43 12.20
CA VAL A 192 -7.51 -7.89 10.89
C VAL A 192 -7.74 -6.38 10.85
N ALA A 193 -6.66 -5.61 10.90
CA ALA A 193 -6.66 -4.17 10.64
C ALA A 193 -6.49 -3.94 9.13
N ILE A 194 -7.23 -2.97 8.57
CA ILE A 194 -7.20 -2.66 7.14
C ILE A 194 -7.17 -1.15 6.96
N ALA A 195 -6.20 -0.65 6.21
CA ALA A 195 -6.18 0.69 5.66
C ALA A 195 -6.40 0.63 4.14
N LEU A 196 -7.13 1.60 3.60
CA LEU A 196 -7.60 1.63 2.22
C LEU A 196 -7.39 3.03 1.64
N ASP A 197 -6.80 3.12 0.45
CA ASP A 197 -6.85 4.32 -0.37
C ASP A 197 -8.29 4.62 -0.76
N THR A 198 -8.85 5.66 -0.14
CA THR A 198 -10.20 6.15 -0.47
C THR A 198 -10.16 7.23 -1.53
N VAL A 199 -9.10 7.33 -2.36
CA VAL A 199 -9.00 8.36 -3.39
C VAL A 199 -10.29 8.30 -4.23
N PRO A 200 -11.10 9.38 -4.25
CA PRO A 200 -12.32 9.42 -5.04
C PRO A 200 -11.95 9.21 -6.50
N LEU A 201 -12.69 8.37 -7.22
CA LEU A 201 -12.42 8.23 -8.65
C LEU A 201 -12.73 9.57 -9.35
N PRO A 202 -12.02 9.92 -10.44
CA PRO A 202 -12.40 11.05 -11.27
C PRO A 202 -13.89 10.93 -11.68
N GLY A 203 -14.74 11.79 -11.13
CA GLY A 203 -16.22 11.72 -11.24
C GLY A 203 -16.96 11.72 -9.90
N ASP A 204 -16.38 11.13 -8.85
CA ASP A 204 -17.01 11.03 -7.50
C ASP A 204 -17.03 12.38 -6.75
N ALA A 205 -16.29 13.38 -7.24
CA ALA A 205 -16.40 14.75 -6.78
C ALA A 205 -17.77 15.30 -7.20
N ARG A 206 -18.78 15.08 -6.35
CA ARG A 206 -20.04 15.83 -6.43
C ARG A 206 -19.67 17.30 -6.55
N VAL A 207 -19.87 17.85 -7.74
CA VAL A 207 -19.90 19.30 -7.96
C VAL A 207 -20.91 19.82 -6.94
N ARG A 208 -20.42 20.39 -5.84
CA ARG A 208 -21.23 21.27 -5.01
C ARG A 208 -21.47 22.50 -5.88
N ILE A 209 -22.55 22.48 -6.63
CA ILE A 209 -23.12 23.70 -7.19
C ILE A 209 -23.51 24.51 -5.96
N ALA A 210 -22.76 25.57 -5.69
CA ALA A 210 -23.13 26.56 -4.69
C ALA A 210 -24.53 27.08 -5.08
N GLY A 211 -25.50 26.88 -4.18
CA GLY A 211 -26.79 27.57 -4.22
C GLY A 211 -26.65 28.96 -3.60
#